data_AF-A0A0C9X4C8-F1
#
_entry.id   AF-A0A0C9X4C8-F1
#
_cell.length_a   1.000
_cell.length_b   1.000
_cell.length_c   1.000
_cell.angle_alpha   90.00
_cell.angle_beta   90.00
_cell.angle_gamma   90.00
#
_symmetry.space_group_name_H-M   'P 1'
#
loop_
_entity.id
_entity.type
_entity.pdbx_description
1 polymer ?
#
loop_
_entity_poly.entity_id
_entity_poly.type
_entity_poly.pdbx_seq_one_letter_code
_entity_poly.pdbx_strand_id
1 'polypeptide(L)'
;MVEVSPSPGPVHDGFAGHLGHLTQPQQASLETFRENLTRAGLYTPASSDGTPASCEDATLLRFLRARGFSPTHAQTQFAATQQWRKDHDVDRLYPTFDVDEFEEAKRYYPRWTGRRDKHGLPLYVYRLASLELVQKELDAVPAQRRYQRM
;
A
#
# COMPACT_ATOMS: atom_id res chain seq x y z
N MET A 1 4.04 54.13 5.55
CA MET A 1 3.31 52.93 6.00
C MET A 1 3.40 51.94 4.85
N VAL A 2 4.36 51.01 4.90
CA VAL A 2 4.62 50.04 3.82
C VAL A 2 3.97 48.73 4.24
N GLU A 3 2.93 48.31 3.53
CA GLU A 3 2.31 47.00 3.72
C GLU A 3 3.29 45.91 3.32
N VAL A 4 3.81 45.17 4.29
CA VAL A 4 4.54 43.92 4.05
C VAL A 4 3.48 42.86 3.79
N SER A 5 3.26 42.55 2.51
CA SER A 5 2.48 41.38 2.12
C SER A 5 3.17 40.11 2.65
N PRO A 6 2.44 39.19 3.31
CA PRO A 6 3.05 37.96 3.80
C PRO A 6 3.54 37.14 2.59
N SER A 7 4.84 36.82 2.59
CA SER A 7 5.43 35.87 1.65
C SER A 7 4.64 34.54 1.75
N PRO A 8 4.17 33.97 0.64
CA PRO A 8 3.55 32.65 0.68
C PRO A 8 4.62 31.68 1.17
N GLY A 9 4.37 31.05 2.33
CA GLY A 9 5.21 29.97 2.83
C GLY A 9 5.35 28.87 1.76
N PRO A 10 6.37 27.99 1.88
CA PRO A 10 6.62 26.97 0.88
C PRO A 10 5.34 26.19 0.58
N VAL A 11 4.90 26.24 -0.69
CA VAL A 11 3.73 25.49 -1.16
C VAL A 11 4.12 24.02 -1.11
N HIS A 12 3.73 23.35 -0.04
CA HIS A 12 4.01 21.93 0.12
C HIS A 12 3.08 21.16 -0.81
N ASP A 13 3.61 20.68 -1.94
CA ASP A 13 2.86 19.77 -2.81
C ASP A 13 2.64 18.45 -2.07
N GLY A 14 1.42 18.21 -1.59
CA GLY A 14 1.03 16.98 -0.91
C GLY A 14 1.10 15.74 -1.82
N PHE A 15 1.18 15.95 -3.14
CA PHE A 15 1.28 14.89 -4.13
C PHE A 15 2.68 14.73 -4.71
N ALA A 16 3.69 15.45 -4.20
CA ALA A 16 5.07 15.29 -4.65
C ALA A 16 5.48 13.79 -4.68
N GLY A 17 6.03 13.33 -5.81
CA GLY A 17 6.42 11.94 -5.99
C GLY A 17 5.26 10.97 -6.29
N HIS A 18 4.05 11.48 -6.52
CA HIS A 18 2.90 10.71 -7.01
C HIS A 18 2.79 10.81 -8.53
N LEU A 19 1.95 9.96 -9.13
CA LEU A 19 1.73 9.95 -10.56
C LEU A 19 1.24 11.33 -11.03
N GLY A 20 1.87 11.89 -12.06
CA GLY A 20 1.59 13.25 -12.55
C GLY A 20 2.33 14.38 -11.80
N HIS A 21 2.98 14.08 -10.67
CA HIS A 21 3.73 15.04 -9.83
C HIS A 21 5.19 14.60 -9.64
N LEU A 22 5.77 14.00 -10.68
CA LEU A 22 7.14 13.51 -10.69
C LEU A 22 8.08 14.56 -11.26
N THR A 23 9.22 14.75 -10.62
CA THR A 23 10.33 15.48 -11.23
C THR A 23 11.00 14.62 -12.31
N GLN A 24 11.75 15.25 -13.23
CA GLN A 24 12.44 14.51 -14.29
C GLN A 24 13.39 13.40 -13.75
N PRO A 25 14.17 13.61 -12.66
CA PRO A 25 14.94 12.53 -12.04
C PRO A 25 14.09 11.39 -11.47
N GLN A 26 12.92 11.70 -10.90
CA GLN A 26 11.99 10.69 -10.37
C GLN A 26 11.36 9.86 -11.48
N GLN A 27 11.04 10.50 -12.62
CA GLN A 27 10.56 9.82 -13.81
C GLN A 27 11.61 8.84 -14.36
N ALA A 28 12.87 9.27 -14.47
CA ALA A 28 13.97 8.39 -14.87
C ALA A 28 14.18 7.21 -13.89
N SER A 29 13.98 7.46 -12.60
CA SER A 29 14.04 6.40 -11.57
C SER A 29 12.91 5.39 -11.72
N LEU A 30 11.71 5.84 -12.08
CA LEU A 30 10.57 4.96 -12.37
C LEU A 30 10.83 4.08 -13.60
N GLU A 31 11.38 4.66 -14.67
CA GLU A 31 11.74 3.91 -15.88
C GLU A 31 12.81 2.85 -15.60
N THR A 32 13.90 3.25 -14.94
CA THR A 32 14.95 2.33 -14.48
C THR A 32 14.39 1.20 -13.62
N PHE A 33 13.46 1.53 -12.73
CA PHE A 33 12.83 0.54 -11.86
C PHE A 33 11.97 -0.47 -12.65
N ARG A 34 11.17 -0.02 -13.63
CA ARG A 34 10.41 -0.91 -14.52
C ARG A 34 11.32 -1.84 -15.31
N GLU A 35 12.42 -1.33 -15.86
CA GLU A 35 13.38 -2.15 -16.60
C GLU A 35 14.00 -3.23 -15.71
N ASN A 36 14.39 -2.86 -14.49
CA ASN A 36 14.96 -3.79 -13.53
C ASN A 36 13.97 -4.90 -13.15
N LEU A 37 12.70 -4.55 -12.90
CA LEU A 37 11.66 -5.53 -12.59
C LEU A 37 11.32 -6.42 -13.79
N THR A 38 11.25 -5.87 -15.00
CA THR A 38 11.04 -6.65 -16.23
C THR A 38 12.16 -7.66 -16.43
N ARG A 39 13.42 -7.23 -16.29
CA ARG A 39 14.60 -8.10 -16.41
C ARG A 39 14.62 -9.20 -15.36
N ALA A 40 14.11 -8.92 -14.16
CA ALA A 40 13.98 -9.89 -13.07
C ALA A 40 12.75 -10.81 -13.20
N GLY A 41 11.90 -10.63 -14.22
CA GLY A 41 10.65 -11.38 -14.37
C GLY A 41 9.60 -11.07 -13.30
N LEU A 42 9.73 -9.94 -12.61
CA LEU A 42 8.83 -9.49 -11.54
C LEU A 42 7.75 -8.52 -12.02
N TYR A 43 7.85 -8.04 -13.26
CA TYR A 43 6.91 -7.12 -13.89
C TYR A 43 6.75 -7.47 -15.37
N THR A 44 5.52 -7.41 -15.86
CA THR A 44 5.21 -7.52 -17.29
C THR A 44 4.63 -6.18 -17.76
N PRO A 45 5.27 -5.49 -18.72
CA PRO A 45 4.73 -4.25 -19.26
C PRO A 45 3.44 -4.51 -20.04
N ALA A 46 2.65 -3.44 -20.25
CA ALA A 46 1.47 -3.53 -21.09
C ALA A 46 1.87 -3.95 -22.52
N SER A 47 1.13 -4.91 -23.08
CA SER A 47 1.37 -5.42 -24.45
C SER A 47 0.57 -4.62 -25.48
N SER A 48 1.05 -4.60 -26.72
CA SER A 48 0.32 -4.05 -27.88
C SER A 48 -1.06 -4.69 -28.09
N ASP A 49 -1.23 -5.92 -27.60
CA ASP A 49 -2.45 -6.71 -27.76
C ASP A 49 -3.55 -6.32 -26.74
N GLY A 50 -3.35 -5.22 -26.00
CA GLY A 50 -4.30 -4.71 -25.01
C GLY A 50 -4.22 -5.39 -23.64
N THR A 51 -3.24 -6.28 -23.43
CA THR A 51 -2.99 -6.86 -22.10
C THR A 51 -2.44 -5.77 -21.17
N PRO A 52 -3.08 -5.47 -20.03
CA PRO A 52 -2.61 -4.45 -19.11
C PRO A 52 -1.29 -4.89 -18.46
N ALA A 53 -0.51 -3.90 -18.01
CA ALA A 53 0.69 -4.19 -17.23
C ALA A 53 0.33 -5.00 -15.98
N SER A 54 1.25 -5.86 -15.53
CA SER A 54 1.04 -6.70 -14.34
C SER A 54 0.87 -5.89 -13.06
N CYS A 55 1.28 -4.61 -13.07
CA CYS A 55 1.17 -3.70 -11.94
C CYS A 55 1.00 -2.25 -12.42
N GLU A 56 0.18 -1.48 -11.71
CA GLU A 56 0.01 -0.05 -11.99
C GLU A 56 1.20 0.78 -11.52
N ASP A 57 1.44 1.91 -12.19
CA ASP A 57 2.50 2.87 -11.84
C ASP A 57 2.36 3.42 -10.42
N ALA A 58 1.12 3.62 -9.97
CA ALA A 58 0.85 4.06 -8.60
C ALA A 58 1.44 3.08 -7.57
N THR A 59 1.47 1.78 -7.89
CA THR A 59 2.09 0.76 -7.03
C THR A 59 3.60 0.84 -7.08
N LEU A 60 4.20 0.92 -8.26
CA LEU A 60 5.65 1.05 -8.40
C LEU A 60 6.19 2.30 -7.68
N LEU A 61 5.48 3.42 -7.82
CA LEU A 61 5.81 4.68 -7.16
C LEU A 61 5.70 4.61 -5.63
N ARG A 62 4.80 3.77 -5.07
CA ARG A 62 4.75 3.55 -3.61
C ARG A 62 6.06 2.94 -3.09
N PHE A 63 6.63 1.96 -3.81
CA PHE A 63 7.91 1.35 -3.44
C PHE A 63 9.09 2.33 -3.62
N LEU A 64 9.10 3.11 -4.71
CA LEU A 64 10.12 4.14 -4.92
C LEU A 64 10.07 5.21 -3.82
N ARG A 65 8.89 5.73 -3.48
CA ARG A 65 8.76 6.71 -2.38
C ARG A 65 9.24 6.15 -1.05
N ALA A 66 8.92 4.89 -0.73
CA ALA A 66 9.37 4.22 0.49
C ALA A 66 10.90 4.01 0.58
N ARG A 67 11.61 4.11 -0.55
CA ARG A 67 13.07 3.92 -0.65
C ARG A 67 13.79 5.14 -1.24
N GLY A 68 13.21 6.33 -1.08
CA GLY A 68 13.85 7.58 -1.49
C GLY A 68 14.18 7.64 -2.99
N PHE A 69 13.32 7.04 -3.82
CA PHE A 69 13.50 6.89 -5.27
C PHE A 69 14.75 6.11 -5.71
N SER A 70 15.30 5.24 -4.85
CA SER A 70 16.36 4.32 -5.24
C SER A 70 15.81 3.06 -5.93
N PRO A 71 16.03 2.85 -7.24
CA PRO A 71 15.46 1.71 -7.97
C PRO A 71 15.95 0.36 -7.44
N THR A 72 17.23 0.26 -7.06
CA THR A 72 17.83 -0.97 -6.54
C THR A 72 17.21 -1.39 -5.21
N HIS A 73 17.10 -0.46 -4.25
CA HIS A 73 16.49 -0.77 -2.95
C HIS A 73 14.98 -1.04 -3.07
N ALA A 74 14.29 -0.30 -3.96
CA ALA A 74 12.88 -0.56 -4.26
C ALA A 74 12.69 -1.96 -4.86
N GLN A 75 13.59 -2.42 -5.73
CA GLN A 75 13.56 -3.77 -6.30
C GLN A 75 13.70 -4.85 -5.23
N THR A 76 14.65 -4.71 -4.32
CA THR A 76 14.80 -5.67 -3.21
C THR A 76 13.53 -5.76 -2.38
N GLN A 77 12.94 -4.62 -2.02
CA GLN A 77 11.68 -4.61 -1.26
C GLN A 77 10.51 -5.19 -2.06
N PHE A 78 10.41 -4.86 -3.35
CA PHE A 78 9.36 -5.37 -4.23
C PHE A 78 9.46 -6.89 -4.38
N ALA A 79 10.65 -7.42 -4.66
CA ALA A 79 10.90 -8.85 -4.77
C ALA A 79 10.56 -9.60 -3.48
N ALA A 80 11.01 -9.09 -2.33
CA ALA A 80 10.65 -9.66 -1.03
C ALA A 80 9.13 -9.64 -0.78
N THR A 81 8.44 -8.56 -1.19
CA THR A 81 6.98 -8.46 -1.07
C THR A 81 6.27 -9.47 -1.96
N GLN A 82 6.70 -9.63 -3.21
CA GLN A 82 6.12 -10.60 -4.14
C GLN A 82 6.34 -12.04 -3.66
N GLN A 83 7.50 -12.34 -3.09
CA GLN A 83 7.76 -13.65 -2.49
C GLN A 83 6.85 -13.87 -1.28
N TRP A 84 6.77 -12.91 -0.36
CA TRP A 84 5.90 -13.00 0.82
C TRP A 84 4.42 -13.22 0.43
N ARG A 85 3.93 -12.52 -0.60
CA ARG A 85 2.57 -12.70 -1.12
C ARG A 85 2.31 -14.12 -1.62
N LYS A 86 3.30 -14.73 -2.30
CA LYS A 86 3.23 -16.12 -2.77
C LYS A 86 3.24 -17.09 -1.60
N ASP A 87 4.15 -16.89 -0.63
CA ASP A 87 4.30 -17.77 0.53
C ASP A 87 3.04 -17.80 1.41
N HIS A 88 2.26 -16.72 1.40
CA HIS A 88 1.03 -16.57 2.20
C HIS A 88 -0.26 -16.66 1.38
N ASP A 89 -0.18 -17.01 0.10
CA ASP A 89 -1.32 -17.13 -0.83
C ASP A 89 -2.29 -15.94 -0.76
N VAL A 90 -1.74 -14.72 -0.69
CA VAL A 90 -2.51 -13.48 -0.42
C VAL A 90 -3.59 -13.23 -1.47
N ASP A 91 -3.34 -13.60 -2.73
CA ASP A 91 -4.28 -13.40 -3.83
C ASP A 91 -5.54 -14.27 -3.69
N ARG A 92 -5.42 -15.44 -3.02
CA ARG A 92 -6.55 -16.34 -2.77
C ARG A 92 -7.13 -16.19 -1.37
N LEU A 93 -6.42 -15.54 -0.45
CA LEU A 93 -6.81 -15.39 0.95
C LEU A 93 -8.26 -14.91 1.12
N TYR A 94 -8.65 -13.83 0.43
CA TYR A 94 -10.00 -13.27 0.52
C TYR A 94 -11.09 -14.17 -0.11
N PRO A 95 -10.99 -14.62 -1.39
CA PRO A 95 -12.03 -15.44 -2.01
C PRO A 95 -12.18 -16.83 -1.39
N THR A 96 -11.16 -17.36 -0.71
CA THR A 96 -11.24 -18.69 -0.05
C THR A 96 -11.50 -18.60 1.45
N PHE A 97 -11.68 -17.39 2.00
CA PHE A 97 -11.89 -17.23 3.43
C PHE A 97 -13.28 -17.72 3.84
N ASP A 98 -13.35 -18.43 4.97
CA ASP A 98 -14.62 -18.90 5.51
C ASP A 98 -15.49 -17.71 5.97
N VAL A 99 -16.72 -17.64 5.47
CA VAL A 99 -17.58 -16.48 5.68
C VAL A 99 -18.00 -16.36 7.15
N ASP A 100 -18.27 -17.48 7.82
CA ASP A 100 -18.68 -17.48 9.22
C ASP A 100 -17.51 -17.03 10.11
N GLU A 101 -16.30 -17.53 9.86
CA GLU A 101 -15.09 -17.06 10.53
C GLU A 101 -14.81 -15.58 10.24
N PHE A 102 -15.09 -15.09 9.02
CA PHE A 102 -14.91 -13.68 8.67
C PHE A 102 -15.85 -12.78 9.47
N GLU A 103 -17.13 -13.14 9.57
CA GLU A 103 -18.11 -12.40 10.36
C GLU A 103 -17.76 -12.44 11.85
N GLU A 104 -17.32 -13.58 12.35
CA GLU A 104 -16.86 -13.73 13.72
C GLU A 104 -15.62 -12.86 14.01
N ALA A 105 -14.68 -12.80 13.06
CA ALA A 105 -13.44 -12.06 13.19
C ALA A 105 -13.65 -10.54 13.30
N LYS A 106 -14.76 -10.00 12.78
CA LYS A 106 -15.12 -8.58 12.93
C LYS A 106 -15.31 -8.16 14.38
N ARG A 107 -15.60 -9.11 15.30
CA ARG A 107 -15.71 -8.83 16.73
C ARG A 107 -14.37 -8.41 17.35
N TYR A 108 -13.27 -8.97 16.85
CA TYR A 108 -11.92 -8.60 17.29
C TYR A 108 -11.48 -7.25 16.72
N TYR A 109 -12.04 -6.84 15.58
CA TYR A 109 -11.71 -5.56 14.96
C TYR A 109 -12.99 -4.77 14.71
N PRO A 110 -13.55 -4.11 15.75
CA PRO A 110 -14.62 -3.15 15.55
C PRO A 110 -14.08 -2.00 14.69
N ARG A 111 -14.30 -2.14 13.38
CA ARG A 111 -13.86 -1.25 12.32
C ARG A 111 -15.01 -0.31 11.99
N TRP A 112 -14.69 0.97 11.88
CA TRP A 112 -15.59 1.92 11.26
C TRP A 112 -15.00 2.38 9.94
N THR A 113 -15.60 1.93 8.84
CA THR A 113 -15.24 2.28 7.47
C THR A 113 -16.47 2.89 6.79
N GLY A 114 -16.30 3.93 5.97
CA GLY A 114 -17.43 4.54 5.22
C GLY A 114 -17.51 6.05 5.31
N ARG A 115 -16.56 6.71 5.99
CA ARG A 115 -16.32 8.15 5.88
C ARG A 115 -14.98 8.41 5.20
N ARG A 116 -14.83 9.62 4.69
CA ARG A 116 -13.60 10.11 4.07
C ARG A 116 -13.18 11.39 4.78
N ASP A 117 -11.88 11.69 4.74
CA ASP A 117 -11.36 12.96 5.19
C ASP A 117 -11.65 14.09 4.17
N LYS A 118 -11.17 15.30 4.47
CA LYS A 118 -11.31 16.46 3.58
C LYS A 118 -10.60 16.32 2.22
N HIS A 119 -9.71 15.34 2.08
CA HIS A 119 -8.97 15.03 0.86
C HIS A 119 -9.55 13.79 0.14
N GLY A 120 -10.65 13.23 0.63
CA GLY A 120 -11.29 12.05 0.05
C GLY A 120 -10.63 10.72 0.44
N LEU A 121 -9.64 10.72 1.33
CA LEU A 121 -8.98 9.50 1.81
C LEU A 121 -9.93 8.74 2.76
N PRO A 122 -10.06 7.41 2.64
CA PRO A 122 -10.93 6.63 3.50
C PRO A 122 -10.44 6.70 4.95
N LEU A 123 -11.33 7.04 5.87
CA LEU A 123 -11.05 7.00 7.30
C LEU A 123 -11.16 5.57 7.80
N TYR A 124 -10.12 5.14 8.50
CA TYR A 124 -10.05 3.83 9.12
C TYR A 124 -9.85 3.99 10.63
N VAL A 125 -10.86 3.60 11.42
CA VAL A 125 -10.84 3.75 12.89
C VAL A 125 -10.79 2.38 13.56
N TYR A 126 -9.80 2.18 14.41
CA TYR A 126 -9.66 1.02 15.30
C TYR A 126 -9.80 1.46 16.76
N ARG A 127 -10.67 0.80 17.52
CA ARG A 127 -10.79 1.03 18.97
C ARG A 127 -10.04 -0.06 19.75
N LEU A 128 -8.80 0.21 20.11
CA LEU A 128 -7.92 -0.75 20.81
C LEU A 128 -8.47 -1.20 22.17
N ALA A 129 -9.11 -0.31 22.93
CA ALA A 129 -9.71 -0.66 24.22
C ALA A 129 -10.81 -1.75 24.13
N SER A 130 -11.42 -1.93 22.95
CA SER A 130 -12.39 -3.01 22.74
C SER A 130 -11.74 -4.40 22.72
N LEU A 131 -10.43 -4.49 22.47
CA LEU A 131 -9.70 -5.75 22.43
C LEU A 131 -9.56 -6.39 23.82
N GLU A 132 -9.51 -5.59 24.89
CA GLU A 132 -9.36 -6.08 26.27
C GLU A 132 -10.43 -7.11 26.64
N LEU A 133 -11.65 -6.93 26.12
CA LEU A 133 -12.80 -7.81 26.38
C LEU A 133 -12.66 -9.19 25.70
N VAL A 134 -11.88 -9.27 24.62
CA VAL A 134 -11.75 -10.47 23.76
C VAL A 134 -10.31 -10.98 23.67
N GLN A 135 -9.40 -10.41 24.45
CA GLN A 135 -7.95 -10.67 24.39
C GLN A 135 -7.61 -12.15 24.62
N LYS A 136 -8.27 -12.80 25.60
CA LYS A 136 -8.03 -14.22 25.92
C LYS A 136 -8.41 -15.14 24.76
N GLU A 137 -9.50 -14.84 24.05
CA GLU A 137 -9.93 -15.60 22.87
C GLU A 137 -8.97 -15.36 21.70
N LEU A 138 -8.52 -14.11 21.52
CA LEU A 138 -7.57 -13.75 20.48
C LEU A 138 -6.24 -14.48 20.67
N ASP A 139 -5.71 -14.53 21.89
CA ASP A 139 -4.42 -15.17 22.19
C ASP A 139 -4.47 -16.69 22.18
N ALA A 140 -5.65 -17.30 22.32
CA ALA A 140 -5.83 -18.74 22.15
C ALA A 140 -5.57 -19.21 20.71
N VAL A 141 -5.62 -18.30 19.74
CA VAL A 141 -5.41 -18.59 18.32
C VAL A 141 -3.91 -18.46 17.99
N PRO A 142 -3.31 -19.46 17.30
CA PRO A 142 -1.90 -19.39 16.89
C PRO A 142 -1.61 -18.11 16.09
N ALA A 143 -0.42 -17.53 16.28
CA ALA A 143 -0.02 -16.27 15.62
C ALA A 143 -0.19 -16.32 14.09
N GLN A 144 0.19 -17.44 13.47
CA GLN A 144 0.03 -17.65 12.03
C GLN A 144 -1.43 -17.49 11.57
N ARG A 145 -2.38 -18.01 12.35
CA ARG A 145 -3.81 -17.92 12.03
C ARG A 145 -4.37 -16.53 12.31
N ARG A 146 -3.84 -15.81 13.30
CA ARG A 146 -4.21 -14.41 13.56
C ARG A 146 -3.90 -13.50 12.37
N TYR A 147 -2.77 -13.70 11.68
CA TYR A 147 -2.42 -12.92 10.49
C TYR A 147 -3.37 -13.11 9.31
N GLN A 148 -4.02 -14.27 9.24
CA GLN A 148 -4.99 -14.57 8.18
C GLN A 148 -6.37 -13.95 8.45
N ARG A 149 -6.65 -13.55 9.70
CA ARG A 149 -7.95 -12.99 10.15
C ARG A 149 -8.02 -11.46 10.09
N MET A 150 -6.91 -10.78 9.77
CA MET A 150 -6.79 -9.31 9.69
C MET A 150 -6.95 -8.82 8.25
#